data_AF-A0A8X7Q6P1-F1
#
_entry.id   AF-A0A8X7Q6P1-F1
#
_cell.length_a   1.000
_cell.length_b   1.000
_cell.length_c   1.000
_cell.angle_alpha   90.00
_cell.angle_beta   90.00
_cell.angle_gamma   90.00
#
_symmetry.space_group_name_H-M   'P 1'
#
loop_
_entity.id
_entity.type
_entity.pdbx_description
1 polymer ?
#
loop_
_entity_poly.entity_id
_entity_poly.type
_entity_poly.pdbx_seq_one_letter_code
_entity_poly.pdbx_strand_id
1 'polypeptide(L)' 'MERLLSSDKVVEPSRAPLILGMETVKKAALEAGAFGCTITGAGPTGVAVIDAAEKGEEIGEKMVEAFMN' A
#
# COMPACT_ATOMS: atom_id res chain seq x y z
N MET A 1 6.87 -12.85 -4.36
CA MET A 1 7.34 -11.73 -3.52
C MET A 1 6.18 -11.06 -2.76
N GLU A 2 4.98 -10.94 -3.35
CA GLU A 2 3.73 -10.47 -2.70
C GLU A 2 3.46 -11.08 -1.31
N ARG A 3 3.70 -12.39 -1.16
CA ARG A 3 3.30 -13.17 0.02
C ARG A 3 4.08 -12.83 1.31
N LEU A 4 5.17 -12.07 1.23
CA LEU A 4 5.96 -11.66 2.41
C LEU A 4 5.51 -10.32 2.99
N LEU A 5 5.03 -9.39 2.16
CA LEU A 5 4.57 -8.07 2.60
C LEU A 5 3.13 -8.08 3.12
N SER A 6 2.29 -8.97 2.60
CA SER A 6 0.86 -9.07 2.98
C SER A 6 0.58 -10.19 3.99
N SER A 7 1.62 -10.73 4.64
CA SER A 7 1.51 -11.85 5.59
C SER A 7 1.72 -11.42 7.04
N ASP A 8 1.51 -10.15 7.37
CA ASP A 8 1.39 -9.76 8.78
C ASP A 8 0.01 -10.23 9.28
N LYS A 9 -0.04 -11.46 9.80
CA LYS A 9 -1.30 -12.13 10.20
C LYS A 9 -1.85 -11.68 11.55
N VAL A 10 -1.15 -10.79 12.25
CA VAL A 10 -1.46 -10.44 13.64
C VAL A 10 -1.69 -8.94 13.80
N VAL A 11 -0.79 -8.11 13.26
CA VAL A 11 -0.82 -6.66 13.48
C VAL A 11 -1.64 -5.94 12.41
N GLU A 12 -1.49 -6.33 11.14
CA GLU A 12 -2.18 -5.69 10.02
C GLU A 12 -3.72 -5.89 10.03
N PRO A 13 -4.30 -7.07 10.36
CA PRO A 13 -5.76 -7.25 10.40
C PRO A 13 -6.41 -6.45 11.53
N SER A 14 -5.66 -6.19 12.61
CA SER A 14 -6.13 -5.43 13.77
C SER A 14 -6.05 -3.92 13.53
N ARG A 15 -5.17 -3.45 12.62
CA ARG A 15 -4.91 -2.03 12.35
C ARG A 15 -5.48 -1.52 11.03
N ALA A 16 -5.63 -2.38 10.02
CA ALA A 16 -6.22 -2.02 8.73
C ALA A 16 -7.63 -1.41 8.86
N PRO A 17 -8.52 -1.88 9.78
CA PRO A 17 -9.81 -1.23 9.98
C PRO A 17 -9.72 0.18 10.59
N LEU A 18 -8.60 0.51 11.26
CA LEU A 18 -8.38 1.80 11.91
C LEU A 18 -7.76 2.85 10.97
N ILE A 19 -7.22 2.42 9.82
CA ILE A 19 -6.65 3.32 8.81
C ILE A 19 -7.61 3.39 7.64
N LEU A 20 -8.62 4.26 7.79
CA LEU A 20 -9.59 4.55 6.75
C LEU A 20 -8.86 4.92 5.44
N GLY A 21 -9.24 4.30 4.32
CA GLY A 21 -8.62 4.52 3.01
C GLY A 21 -7.42 3.62 2.67
N MET A 22 -6.82 2.91 3.63
CA MET A 22 -5.62 2.10 3.37
C MET A 22 -5.87 0.90 2.44
N GLU A 23 -7.03 0.25 2.53
CA GLU A 23 -7.40 -0.82 1.60
C GLU A 23 -7.53 -0.28 0.16
N THR A 24 -8.08 0.92 0.00
CA THR A 24 -8.17 1.62 -1.30
C THR A 24 -6.79 1.93 -1.85
N VAL A 25 -5.87 2.40 -1.00
CA VAL A 25 -4.48 2.71 -1.36
C VAL A 25 -3.71 1.46 -1.78
N LYS A 26 -3.86 0.35 -1.04
CA LYS A 26 -3.26 -0.94 -1.42
C LYS A 26 -3.74 -1.40 -2.77
N LYS A 27 -5.05 -1.29 -3.02
CA LYS A 27 -5.64 -1.65 -4.30
C LYS A 27 -5.12 -0.77 -5.44
N ALA A 28 -5.07 0.55 -5.24
CA ALA A 28 -4.55 1.50 -6.23
C ALA A 28 -3.08 1.23 -6.57
N ALA A 29 -2.25 0.93 -5.56
CA ALA A 29 -0.85 0.57 -5.77
C ALA A 29 -0.69 -0.70 -6.62
N LEU A 30 -1.49 -1.74 -6.34
CA LEU A 30 -1.47 -2.99 -7.11
C LEU A 30 -1.97 -2.78 -8.54
N GLU A 31 -3.06 -2.01 -8.73
CA GLU A 31 -3.60 -1.67 -10.05
C GLU A 31 -2.62 -0.83 -10.89
N ALA A 32 -1.84 0.04 -10.25
CA ALA A 32 -0.77 0.82 -10.87
C ALA A 32 0.52 0.00 -11.14
N GLY A 33 0.55 -1.28 -10.76
CA GLY A 33 1.64 -2.21 -11.11
C GLY A 33 2.69 -2.41 -10.03
N ALA A 34 2.41 -2.06 -8.77
CA ALA A 34 3.26 -2.46 -7.65
C ALA A 34 3.21 -3.97 -7.42
N PHE A 35 4.32 -4.55 -6.96
CA PHE A 35 4.40 -5.96 -6.54
C PHE A 35 3.80 -6.23 -5.16
N GLY A 36 3.34 -5.20 -4.47
CA GLY A 36 2.83 -5.31 -3.11
C GLY A 36 2.82 -3.96 -2.43
N CYS A 37 1.81 -3.73 -1.60
CA CYS A 37 1.66 -2.54 -0.79
C CYS A 37 1.25 -2.93 0.64
N THR A 38 1.87 -2.30 1.65
CA THR A 38 1.54 -2.51 3.06
C THR A 38 1.70 -1.23 3.87
N ILE A 39 1.21 -1.25 5.11
CA ILE A 39 1.40 -0.18 6.09
C ILE A 39 2.79 -0.30 6.70
N THR A 40 3.48 0.83 6.88
CA THR A 40 4.77 0.85 7.58
C THR A 40 4.67 1.52 8.95
N GLY A 41 5.39 0.96 9.93
CA GLY A 41 5.51 1.50 11.28
C GLY A 41 4.18 1.52 12.06
N ALA A 42 3.83 2.70 12.59
CA ALA A 42 2.57 2.92 13.31
C ALA A 42 1.38 3.27 12.38
N GLY A 43 1.63 3.47 11.08
CA GLY A 43 0.66 4.07 10.16
C GLY A 43 0.52 5.60 10.34
N PRO A 44 -0.20 6.28 9.42
CA PRO A 44 -0.94 5.74 8.27
C PRO A 44 -0.08 5.59 7.00
N THR A 45 1.24 5.68 7.10
CA THR A 45 2.14 5.62 5.94
C THR A 45 2.08 4.26 5.23
N GLY A 46 1.71 4.26 3.95
CA GLY A 46 1.81 3.10 3.06
C GLY A 46 3.16 3.05 2.34
N VAL A 47 3.64 1.84 2.04
CA VAL A 47 4.79 1.60 1.17
C VAL A 47 4.41 0.60 0.08
N ALA A 48 4.87 0.86 -1.14
CA ALA A 48 4.75 -0.04 -2.28
C ALA A 48 6.13 -0.52 -2.74
N VAL A 49 6.20 -1.79 -3.16
CA VAL A 49 7.41 -2.38 -3.76
C VAL A 49 7.24 -2.42 -5.27
N ILE A 50 8.23 -1.89 -6.01
CA ILE A 50 8.17 -1.70 -7.46
C ILE A 50 9.50 -2.14 -8.12
N ASP A 51 9.50 -2.45 -9.43
CA ASP A 51 10.71 -2.86 -10.17
C ASP A 51 11.49 -1.70 -10.80
N ALA A 52 10.82 -0.57 -11.03
CA ALA A 52 11.32 0.50 -11.86
C ALA A 52 11.06 1.87 -11.19
N ALA A 53 12.11 2.70 -11.11
CA ALA A 53 12.01 4.03 -10.52
C ALA A 53 11.07 4.94 -11.34
N GLU A 54 11.02 4.72 -12.65
CA GLU A 54 10.17 5.45 -13.60
C GLU A 54 8.68 5.28 -13.30
N LYS A 55 8.28 4.16 -12.70
CA LYS A 55 6.89 3.90 -12.28
C LYS A 55 6.60 4.39 -10.86
N GLY A 56 7.64 4.73 -10.09
CA GLY A 56 7.49 5.05 -8.67
C GLY A 56 6.69 6.32 -8.43
N GLU A 57 6.87 7.33 -9.28
CA GLU A 57 6.12 8.58 -9.20
C GLU A 57 4.63 8.36 -9.52
N GLU A 58 4.33 7.69 -10.63
CA GLU A 58 2.95 7.36 -11.03
C GLU A 58 2.22 6.51 -9.97
N ILE A 59 2.87 5.47 -9.45
CA ILE A 59 2.30 4.61 -8.40
C ILE A 59 2.08 5.42 -7.12
N GLY A 60 3.02 6.30 -6.75
CA GLY A 60 2.90 7.19 -5.61
C GLY A 60 1.72 8.16 -5.74
N GLU A 61 1.53 8.77 -6.90
CA GLU A 61 0.40 9.65 -7.19
C GLU A 61 -0.94 8.90 -7.06
N LYS A 62 -1.05 7.70 -7.63
CA LYS A 62 -2.25 6.85 -7.49
C LYS A 62 -2.55 6.49 -6.05
N MET A 63 -1.52 6.22 -5.26
CA MET A 63 -1.66 5.98 -3.82
C MET A 63 -2.15 7.21 -3.06
N VAL A 64 -1.67 8.41 -3.40
CA VAL A 64 -2.11 9.67 -2.77
C VAL A 64 -3.55 10.01 -3.18
N GLU A 65 -3.91 9.88 -4.46
CA GLU A 65 -5.28 10.05 -4.95
C GLU A 65 -6.25 9.12 -4.22
N ALA A 66 -5.86 7.87 -4.01
CA ALA A 66 -6.67 6.89 -3.28
C ALA A 66 -6.81 7.19 -1.78
N PHE A 67 -5.86 7.94 -1.19
CA PHE A 67 -5.92 8.36 0.20
C PHE A 67 -6.85 9.57 0.42
N MET A 68 -7.00 10.42 -0.61
CA MET A 68 -7.72 11.69 -0.54
C MET A 68 -9.20 11.60 -0.97
N ASN A 69 -9.65 10.44 -1.45
CA ASN A 69 -11.05 10.14 -1.82
C ASN A 69 -11.76 9.34 -0.73
#